data_AF-A0A538RZ19-F1
#
_entry.id   AF-A0A538RZ19-F1
#
_cell.length_a   1.000
_cell.length_b   1.000
_cell.length_c   1.000
_cell.angle_alpha   90.00
_cell.angle_beta   90.00
_cell.angle_gamma   90.00
#
_symmetry.space_group_name_H-M   'P 1'
#
loop_
_entity.id
_entity.type
_entity.pdbx_description
1 polymer ?
#
loop_
_entity_poly.entity_id
_entity_poly.type
_entity_poly.pdbx_seq_one_letter_code
_entity_poly.pdbx_strand_id
1 'polypeptide(L)'
;MSRFRSFLLLQLPLLTVSGLLLAGALAQQTPPANQAAPAASAPKAAPALATPVPPKADPNAAALLKKAIGQLDISKMGLLETKIWEQVDTVGLSFQAEGSYLSAAGADQGRPPRIRMDLGILLGNTKSQLLIVNDGAWVWNQLKLGNDDPVITKYDLTKVQESLNAPGTMPTLADGFYRSQSFRGVVPLLQSMAKDMTFTKLKNATWKKHDLYKLTAVWSADVSKRLSQPGQPWPNFVPRTCYLYLGKEKDSPPYWPHRLEWWGPSGQKEDTLLMQMEFRDPYVLPAKGELPKKYAQAFAFDPGKFKAEDITKQFLEQLKQARNMPSQTLPGGTKSP
;
A
#
# COMPACT_ATOMS: atom_id res chain seq x y z
N MET A 1 -23.62 -7.39 -19.37
CA MET A 1 -22.70 -6.29 -18.99
C MET A 1 -22.55 -6.05 -17.48
N SER A 2 -23.34 -6.68 -16.59
CA SER A 2 -23.27 -6.45 -15.13
C SER A 2 -22.15 -7.21 -14.38
N ARG A 3 -21.73 -8.40 -14.84
CA ARG A 3 -20.74 -9.23 -14.12
C ARG A 3 -19.28 -8.78 -14.28
N PHE A 4 -18.95 -8.03 -15.34
CA PHE A 4 -17.60 -7.49 -15.57
C PHE A 4 -17.31 -6.25 -14.71
N ARG A 5 -18.35 -5.47 -14.34
CA ARG A 5 -18.22 -4.32 -13.43
C ARG A 5 -17.92 -4.77 -12.00
N SER A 6 -18.57 -5.84 -11.51
CA SER A 6 -18.36 -6.34 -10.13
C SER A 6 -16.96 -6.90 -9.89
N PHE A 7 -16.27 -7.42 -10.91
CA PHE A 7 -14.91 -7.95 -10.77
C PHE A 7 -13.83 -6.86 -10.82
N LEU A 8 -14.05 -5.80 -11.61
CA LEU A 8 -13.15 -4.63 -11.67
C LEU A 8 -13.25 -3.76 -10.40
N LEU A 9 -14.44 -3.70 -9.78
CA LEU A 9 -14.70 -2.90 -8.58
C LEU A 9 -14.14 -3.51 -7.29
N LEU A 10 -13.87 -4.83 -7.27
CA LEU A 10 -13.24 -5.50 -6.12
C LEU A 10 -11.71 -5.42 -6.11
N GLN A 11 -11.08 -4.92 -7.18
CA GLN A 11 -9.63 -4.92 -7.35
C GLN A 11 -8.98 -3.52 -7.36
N LEU A 12 -9.70 -2.46 -7.01
CA LEU A 12 -9.13 -1.12 -6.94
C LEU A 12 -9.27 -0.48 -5.55
N PRO A 13 -8.41 -0.87 -4.59
CA PRO A 13 -7.85 0.02 -3.60
C PRO A 13 -6.42 0.38 -4.05
N LEU A 14 -6.29 1.49 -4.77
CA LEU A 14 -5.09 1.94 -5.50
C LEU A 14 -3.91 2.39 -4.62
N LEU A 15 -3.89 2.07 -3.32
CA LEU A 15 -2.66 2.09 -2.49
C LEU A 15 -2.14 0.68 -2.17
N THR A 16 -2.80 -0.37 -2.69
CA THR A 16 -2.40 -1.77 -2.52
C THR A 16 -1.74 -2.37 -3.75
N VAL A 17 -1.72 -1.65 -4.86
CA VAL A 17 -1.01 -2.05 -6.07
C VAL A 17 0.50 -2.26 -5.80
N SER A 18 1.08 -1.58 -4.80
CA SER A 18 2.46 -1.82 -4.37
C SER A 18 2.67 -3.08 -3.53
N GLY A 19 1.62 -3.71 -3.00
CA GLY A 19 1.73 -4.90 -2.13
C GLY A 19 1.07 -6.17 -2.69
N LEU A 20 -0.01 -6.05 -3.46
CA LEU A 20 -0.81 -7.17 -3.97
C LEU A 20 -0.50 -7.56 -5.42
N LEU A 21 -0.04 -6.64 -6.29
CA LEU A 21 0.46 -7.02 -7.62
C LEU A 21 1.71 -7.91 -7.54
N LEU A 22 2.35 -7.93 -6.38
CA LEU A 22 3.52 -8.74 -6.07
C LEU A 22 3.23 -10.20 -5.70
N ALA A 23 1.99 -10.53 -5.33
CA ALA A 23 1.64 -11.88 -4.88
C ALA A 23 0.54 -12.56 -5.71
N GLY A 24 -0.29 -11.81 -6.46
CA GLY A 24 -1.48 -12.35 -7.12
C GLY A 24 -1.43 -12.52 -8.64
N ALA A 25 -0.57 -11.80 -9.36
CA ALA A 25 -0.62 -11.75 -10.83
C ALA A 25 0.09 -12.91 -11.56
N LEU A 26 0.83 -13.77 -10.85
CA LEU A 26 1.55 -14.90 -11.47
C LEU A 26 0.67 -16.11 -11.82
N ALA A 27 -0.62 -16.11 -11.46
CA ALA A 27 -1.49 -17.28 -11.62
C ALA A 27 -2.27 -17.34 -12.95
N GLN A 28 -2.28 -16.30 -13.80
CA GLN A 28 -3.21 -16.24 -14.94
C GLN A 28 -2.61 -15.84 -16.31
N GLN A 29 -1.29 -15.86 -16.48
CA GLN A 29 -0.70 -15.73 -17.82
C GLN A 29 0.09 -16.98 -18.20
N THR A 30 -0.64 -18.04 -18.57
CA THR A 30 -0.11 -19.10 -19.43
C THR A 30 -0.29 -18.63 -20.89
N PRO A 31 0.78 -18.38 -21.65
CA PRO A 31 0.65 -18.21 -23.09
C PRO A 31 0.11 -19.51 -23.72
N PRO A 32 -0.71 -19.46 -24.78
CA PRO A 32 -1.08 -20.66 -25.51
C PRO A 32 0.16 -21.32 -26.11
N ALA A 33 0.40 -22.56 -25.73
CA ALA A 33 1.39 -23.42 -26.36
C ALA A 33 0.86 -23.83 -27.75
N ASN A 34 1.45 -23.29 -28.81
CA ASN A 34 1.72 -24.00 -30.07
C ASN A 34 2.23 -23.04 -31.16
N GLN A 35 3.50 -23.18 -31.52
CA GLN A 35 3.97 -23.35 -32.89
C GLN A 35 5.45 -23.69 -32.85
N ALA A 36 5.76 -24.95 -33.16
CA ALA A 36 7.13 -25.44 -33.33
C ALA A 36 7.67 -24.94 -34.67
N ALA A 37 8.78 -24.21 -34.62
CA ALA A 37 9.63 -23.91 -35.77
C ALA A 37 11.01 -24.59 -35.58
N PRO A 38 11.73 -24.93 -36.66
CA PRO A 38 12.87 -25.86 -36.62
C PRO A 38 14.08 -25.29 -35.89
N ALA A 39 14.83 -26.20 -35.26
CA ALA A 39 16.01 -25.93 -34.45
C ALA A 39 17.13 -25.20 -35.22
N ALA A 40 17.31 -23.93 -34.91
CA ALA A 40 18.57 -23.22 -35.15
C ALA A 40 19.46 -23.35 -33.91
N SER A 41 20.73 -23.67 -34.13
CA SER A 41 21.79 -23.94 -33.17
C SER A 41 21.78 -22.98 -31.98
N ALA A 42 21.62 -23.54 -30.77
CA ALA A 42 21.59 -22.77 -29.52
C ALA A 42 22.90 -22.00 -29.30
N PRO A 43 22.86 -20.68 -29.03
CA PRO A 43 24.02 -19.93 -28.59
C PRO A 43 24.52 -20.49 -27.26
N LYS A 44 25.85 -20.63 -27.14
CA LYS A 44 26.56 -21.04 -25.93
C LYS A 44 26.01 -20.28 -24.72
N ALA A 45 25.46 -21.01 -23.74
CA ALA A 45 24.87 -20.45 -22.54
C ALA A 45 25.84 -19.46 -21.89
N ALA A 46 25.41 -18.20 -21.78
CA ALA A 46 26.15 -17.19 -21.05
C ALA A 46 26.35 -17.68 -19.60
N PRO A 47 27.50 -17.42 -18.98
CA PRO A 47 27.74 -17.79 -17.59
C PRO A 47 26.60 -17.29 -16.71
N ALA A 48 26.01 -18.19 -15.91
CA ALA A 48 25.03 -17.82 -14.90
C ALA A 48 25.64 -16.71 -14.05
N LEU A 49 25.03 -15.52 -14.08
CA LEU A 49 25.44 -14.40 -13.24
C LEU A 49 25.42 -14.88 -11.79
N ALA A 50 26.56 -14.76 -11.10
CA ALA A 50 26.68 -15.09 -9.70
C ALA A 50 25.56 -14.40 -8.92
N THR A 51 24.78 -15.17 -8.15
CA THR A 51 23.70 -14.62 -7.32
C THR A 51 24.28 -13.53 -6.41
N PRO A 52 23.80 -12.27 -6.50
CA PRO A 52 24.31 -11.19 -5.67
C PRO A 52 24.19 -11.56 -4.20
N VAL A 53 25.28 -11.36 -3.44
CA VAL A 53 25.26 -11.55 -1.99
C VAL A 53 24.20 -10.61 -1.40
N PRO A 54 23.27 -11.10 -0.54
CA PRO A 54 22.26 -10.25 0.07
C PRO A 54 22.91 -9.06 0.77
N PRO A 55 22.44 -7.82 0.52
CA PRO A 55 23.01 -6.64 1.15
C PRO A 55 22.93 -6.73 2.68
N LYS A 56 24.02 -6.38 3.37
CA LYS A 56 24.06 -6.35 4.84
C LYS A 56 23.17 -5.21 5.36
N ALA A 57 22.42 -5.48 6.42
CA ALA A 57 21.61 -4.48 7.10
C ALA A 57 22.48 -3.36 7.71
N ASP A 58 22.01 -2.12 7.60
CA ASP A 58 22.56 -0.94 8.28
C ASP A 58 21.74 -0.68 9.56
N PRO A 59 22.31 -0.92 10.76
CA PRO A 59 21.58 -0.76 12.01
C PRO A 59 21.15 0.70 12.27
N ASN A 60 21.88 1.68 11.77
CA ASN A 60 21.53 3.10 11.93
C ASN A 60 20.31 3.46 11.08
N ALA A 61 20.22 2.91 9.86
CA ALA A 61 19.06 3.09 9.00
C ALA A 61 17.79 2.49 9.64
N ALA A 62 17.89 1.27 10.18
CA ALA A 62 16.78 0.62 10.87
C ALA A 62 16.36 1.35 12.16
N ALA A 63 17.33 1.82 12.95
CA ALA A 63 17.07 2.60 14.16
C ALA A 63 16.38 3.93 13.85
N LEU A 64 16.80 4.62 12.77
CA LEU A 64 16.17 5.86 12.33
C LEU A 64 14.71 5.65 11.91
N LEU A 65 14.41 4.58 11.15
CA LEU A 65 13.03 4.26 10.79
C LEU A 65 12.18 3.97 12.01
N LYS A 66 12.70 3.20 12.98
CA LYS A 66 12.01 2.94 14.24
C LYS A 66 11.73 4.23 15.02
N LYS A 67 12.70 5.16 15.05
CA LYS A 67 12.53 6.49 15.66
C LYS A 67 11.42 7.27 14.94
N ALA A 68 11.42 7.29 13.61
CA ALA A 68 10.39 7.95 12.81
C ALA A 68 8.98 7.39 13.10
N ILE A 69 8.82 6.06 13.13
CA ILE A 69 7.56 5.39 13.46
C ILE A 69 7.05 5.81 14.85
N GLY A 70 7.93 5.86 15.86
CA GLY A 70 7.55 6.24 17.22
C GLY A 70 7.19 7.72 17.40
N GLN A 71 7.75 8.60 16.57
CA GLN A 71 7.47 10.03 16.56
C GLN A 71 6.20 10.38 15.78
N LEU A 72 5.94 9.65 14.69
CA LEU A 72 4.76 9.86 13.85
C LEU A 72 3.50 9.17 14.41
N ASP A 73 3.61 8.47 15.54
CA ASP A 73 2.52 7.73 16.18
C ASP A 73 1.22 8.53 16.25
N ILE A 74 0.22 8.06 15.49
CA ILE A 74 -1.05 8.76 15.37
C ILE A 74 -1.84 8.80 16.67
N SER A 75 -1.61 7.86 17.61
CA SER A 75 -2.27 7.97 18.92
C SER A 75 -1.84 9.23 19.69
N LYS A 76 -0.69 9.81 19.33
CA LYS A 76 -0.19 11.09 19.86
C LYS A 76 -0.58 12.27 18.98
N MET A 77 -0.84 12.03 17.69
CA MET A 77 -1.29 13.02 16.71
C MET A 77 -2.82 12.99 16.59
N GLY A 78 -3.50 13.95 17.20
CA GLY A 78 -4.95 14.07 17.14
C GLY A 78 -5.49 14.20 15.74
N LEU A 79 -4.81 15.00 14.92
CA LEU A 79 -5.13 15.16 13.51
C LEU A 79 -3.85 15.13 12.69
N LEU A 80 -3.94 14.51 11.52
CA LEU A 80 -2.97 14.59 10.45
C LEU A 80 -3.69 14.95 9.16
N GLU A 81 -3.30 16.05 8.52
CA GLU A 81 -3.68 16.44 7.17
C GLU A 81 -2.41 16.46 6.30
N THR A 82 -2.48 15.93 5.08
CA THR A 82 -1.40 16.01 4.10
C THR A 82 -1.95 15.88 2.69
N LYS A 83 -1.21 16.39 1.70
CA LYS A 83 -1.48 16.10 0.29
C LYS A 83 -0.67 14.89 -0.15
N ILE A 84 -1.31 13.99 -0.89
CA ILE A 84 -0.66 12.83 -1.48
C ILE A 84 -0.51 13.08 -2.97
N TRP A 85 0.65 12.72 -3.51
CA TRP A 85 0.85 12.56 -4.94
C TRP A 85 1.56 11.24 -5.21
N GLU A 86 1.10 10.51 -6.21
CA GLU A 86 1.61 9.21 -6.59
C GLU A 86 1.73 9.12 -8.11
N GLN A 87 2.77 8.46 -8.57
CA GLN A 87 2.91 8.06 -9.96
C GLN A 87 3.39 6.61 -10.00
N VAL A 88 2.73 5.81 -10.81
CA VAL A 88 3.14 4.45 -11.13
C VAL A 88 3.42 4.40 -12.62
N ASP A 89 4.56 3.82 -12.97
CA ASP A 89 4.98 3.58 -14.34
C ASP A 89 5.59 2.18 -14.44
N THR A 90 4.74 1.21 -14.79
CA THR A 90 5.08 -0.21 -14.85
C THR A 90 4.65 -0.81 -16.19
N VAL A 91 5.16 -2.00 -16.51
CA VAL A 91 4.79 -2.69 -17.75
C VAL A 91 3.28 -2.92 -17.81
N GLY A 92 2.61 -2.23 -18.72
CA GLY A 92 1.17 -2.34 -18.96
C GLY A 92 0.28 -1.49 -18.05
N LEU A 93 0.85 -0.69 -17.12
CA LEU A 93 0.07 0.20 -16.26
C LEU A 93 0.87 1.46 -15.92
N SER A 94 0.33 2.62 -16.33
CA SER A 94 0.87 3.94 -15.99
C SER A 94 -0.28 4.86 -15.56
N PHE A 95 -0.17 5.44 -14.37
CA PHE A 95 -1.15 6.39 -13.87
C PHE A 95 -0.51 7.39 -12.90
N GLN A 96 -1.21 8.50 -12.68
CA GLN A 96 -0.91 9.45 -11.62
C GLN A 96 -2.13 9.61 -10.72
N ALA A 97 -1.90 9.77 -9.43
CA ALA A 97 -2.94 10.09 -8.47
C ALA A 97 -2.50 11.26 -7.58
N GLU A 98 -3.41 12.16 -7.28
CA GLU A 98 -3.13 13.27 -6.37
C GLU A 98 -4.37 13.69 -5.59
N GLY A 99 -4.16 14.19 -4.38
CA GLY A 99 -5.25 14.73 -3.59
C GLY A 99 -4.90 14.88 -2.12
N SER A 100 -5.87 14.68 -1.25
CA SER A 100 -5.75 14.94 0.19
C SER A 100 -5.98 13.69 1.03
N TYR A 101 -5.28 13.64 2.15
CA TYR A 101 -5.45 12.64 3.19
C TYR A 101 -5.62 13.35 4.52
N LEU A 102 -6.65 12.94 5.25
CA LEU A 102 -6.98 13.42 6.58
C LEU A 102 -7.17 12.21 7.49
N SER A 103 -6.56 12.24 8.65
CA SER A 103 -6.73 11.21 9.67
C SER A 103 -6.90 11.89 11.02
N ALA A 104 -7.91 11.47 11.77
CA ALA A 104 -8.08 11.88 13.16
C ALA A 104 -7.95 10.66 14.07
N ALA A 105 -7.07 10.76 15.07
CA ALA A 105 -7.09 9.84 16.19
C ALA A 105 -8.34 10.08 17.05
N GLY A 106 -8.76 9.04 17.76
CA GLY A 106 -9.83 9.15 18.74
C GLY A 106 -9.54 8.42 20.04
N ALA A 107 -8.40 7.75 20.16
CA ALA A 107 -8.11 6.82 21.25
C ALA A 107 -8.09 7.50 22.63
N ASP A 108 -7.63 8.75 22.72
CA ASP A 108 -7.62 9.54 23.96
C ASP A 108 -9.01 10.09 24.35
N GLN A 109 -9.99 10.02 23.44
CA GLN A 109 -11.38 10.43 23.66
C GLN A 109 -12.37 9.26 23.59
N GLY A 110 -11.87 8.01 23.60
CA GLY A 110 -12.70 6.80 23.47
C GLY A 110 -13.40 6.66 22.12
N ARG A 111 -12.93 7.37 21.09
CA ARG A 111 -13.49 7.35 19.73
C ARG A 111 -12.65 6.46 18.80
N PRO A 112 -13.26 5.72 17.87
CA PRO A 112 -12.52 5.03 16.82
C PRO A 112 -11.76 6.02 15.91
N PRO A 113 -10.63 5.59 15.31
CA PRO A 113 -9.91 6.40 14.34
C PRO A 113 -10.75 6.67 13.10
N ARG A 114 -10.62 7.88 12.56
CA ARG A 114 -11.38 8.36 11.39
C ARG A 114 -10.43 8.79 10.29
N ILE A 115 -10.79 8.51 9.05
CA ILE A 115 -9.94 8.77 7.88
C ILE A 115 -10.80 9.35 6.76
N ARG A 116 -10.25 10.31 6.01
CA ARG A 116 -10.76 10.72 4.71
C ARG A 116 -9.60 10.76 3.73
N MET A 117 -9.81 10.20 2.55
CA MET A 117 -8.88 10.24 1.44
C MET A 117 -9.64 10.63 0.18
N ASP A 118 -9.19 11.65 -0.52
CA ASP A 118 -9.83 12.19 -1.71
C ASP A 118 -8.77 12.35 -2.78
N LEU A 119 -8.81 11.50 -3.81
CA LEU A 119 -7.80 11.41 -4.87
C LEU A 119 -8.43 11.59 -6.25
N GLY A 120 -7.87 12.50 -7.04
CA GLY A 120 -8.00 12.49 -8.49
C GLY A 120 -6.97 11.53 -9.09
N ILE A 121 -7.40 10.71 -10.04
CA ILE A 121 -6.55 9.70 -10.70
C ILE A 121 -6.59 9.94 -12.21
N LEU A 122 -5.44 9.95 -12.86
CA LEU A 122 -5.28 10.01 -14.31
C LEU A 122 -4.68 8.71 -14.81
N LEU A 123 -5.48 7.91 -15.51
CA LEU A 123 -5.09 6.64 -16.14
C LEU A 123 -5.18 6.81 -17.67
N GLY A 124 -4.04 6.98 -18.33
CA GLY A 124 -3.99 7.41 -19.73
C GLY A 124 -4.74 8.74 -19.91
N ASN A 125 -5.79 8.74 -20.73
CA ASN A 125 -6.66 9.91 -20.93
C ASN A 125 -7.90 9.91 -20.02
N THR A 126 -8.06 8.90 -19.17
CA THR A 126 -9.23 8.78 -18.29
C THR A 126 -8.97 9.45 -16.96
N LYS A 127 -9.80 10.45 -16.63
CA LYS A 127 -9.85 11.06 -15.30
C LYS A 127 -10.81 10.29 -14.42
N SER A 128 -10.39 9.95 -13.22
CA SER A 128 -11.17 9.22 -12.23
C SER A 128 -11.06 9.91 -10.87
N GLN A 129 -11.98 9.63 -9.97
CA GLN A 129 -11.97 10.12 -8.59
C GLN A 129 -12.19 8.95 -7.64
N LEU A 130 -11.38 8.88 -6.59
CA LEU A 130 -11.51 7.94 -5.49
C LEU A 130 -11.71 8.74 -4.20
N LEU A 131 -12.80 8.47 -3.49
CA LEU A 131 -13.07 9.01 -2.17
C LEU A 131 -13.28 7.86 -1.19
N ILE A 132 -12.50 7.83 -0.12
CA ILE A 132 -12.64 6.90 1.00
C ILE A 132 -12.94 7.72 2.25
N VAL A 133 -14.02 7.39 2.96
CA VAL A 133 -14.38 8.04 4.22
C VAL A 133 -14.67 6.99 5.27
N ASN A 134 -13.93 7.04 6.38
CA ASN A 134 -14.17 6.26 7.58
C ASN A 134 -14.60 7.22 8.70
N ASP A 135 -15.86 7.10 9.13
CA ASP A 135 -16.43 7.91 10.23
C ASP A 135 -16.17 7.29 11.61
N GLY A 136 -15.53 6.13 11.65
CA GLY A 136 -15.22 5.36 12.85
C GLY A 136 -16.09 4.11 13.04
N ALA A 137 -17.25 4.06 12.40
CA ALA A 137 -18.15 2.90 12.39
C ALA A 137 -18.34 2.36 10.97
N TRP A 138 -18.50 3.25 9.99
CA TRP A 138 -18.68 2.92 8.59
C TRP A 138 -17.49 3.37 7.77
N VAL A 139 -17.14 2.52 6.81
CA VAL A 139 -16.27 2.87 5.69
C VAL A 139 -17.14 3.02 4.45
N TRP A 140 -16.96 4.16 3.78
CA TRP A 140 -17.55 4.48 2.50
C TRP A 140 -16.46 4.56 1.44
N ASN A 141 -16.70 3.96 0.28
CA ASN A 141 -15.86 4.09 -0.89
C ASN A 141 -16.71 4.61 -2.05
N GLN A 142 -16.21 5.64 -2.72
CA GLN A 142 -16.80 6.16 -3.94
C GLN A 142 -15.74 6.15 -5.03
N LEU A 143 -16.03 5.49 -6.14
CA LEU A 143 -15.20 5.50 -7.35
C LEU A 143 -16.01 6.09 -8.50
N LYS A 144 -15.50 7.17 -9.10
CA LYS A 144 -16.04 7.76 -10.32
C LYS A 144 -15.03 7.59 -11.46
N LEU A 145 -15.46 7.03 -12.59
CA LEU A 145 -14.60 6.82 -13.76
C LEU A 145 -15.10 7.71 -14.90
N GLY A 146 -14.28 8.65 -15.35
CA GLY A 146 -14.64 9.60 -16.40
C GLY A 146 -15.92 10.37 -16.08
N ASN A 147 -16.89 10.29 -16.99
CA ASN A 147 -18.19 10.94 -16.87
C ASN A 147 -19.30 10.00 -16.37
N ASP A 148 -18.97 8.75 -16.02
CA ASP A 148 -19.95 7.80 -15.51
C ASP A 148 -20.46 8.21 -14.11
N ASP A 149 -21.63 7.69 -13.75
CA ASP A 149 -22.13 7.78 -12.37
C ASP A 149 -21.16 7.09 -11.40
N PRO A 150 -20.98 7.64 -10.18
CA PRO A 150 -20.11 7.05 -9.18
C PRO A 150 -20.66 5.71 -8.71
N VAL A 151 -19.76 4.74 -8.51
CA VAL A 151 -20.05 3.53 -7.76
C VAL A 151 -19.74 3.79 -6.30
N ILE A 152 -20.73 3.57 -5.43
CA ILE A 152 -20.61 3.79 -3.99
C ILE A 152 -20.82 2.48 -3.26
N THR A 153 -19.85 2.08 -2.45
CA THR A 153 -19.97 0.94 -1.52
C THR A 153 -19.75 1.40 -0.10
N LYS A 154 -20.33 0.68 0.85
CA LYS A 154 -20.10 0.88 2.28
C LYS A 154 -20.01 -0.42 3.03
N TYR A 155 -19.32 -0.42 4.16
CA TYR A 155 -19.37 -1.53 5.10
C TYR A 155 -19.19 -1.09 6.56
N ASP A 156 -19.76 -1.88 7.46
CA ASP A 156 -19.71 -1.71 8.90
C ASP A 156 -18.35 -2.20 9.42
N LEU A 157 -17.44 -1.26 9.70
CA LEU A 157 -16.10 -1.54 10.18
C LEU A 157 -16.13 -2.19 11.56
N THR A 158 -17.09 -1.82 12.42
CA THR A 158 -17.21 -2.41 13.77
C THR A 158 -17.49 -3.90 13.69
N LYS A 159 -18.45 -4.34 12.87
CA LYS A 159 -18.72 -5.77 12.67
C LYS A 159 -17.56 -6.52 12.04
N VAL A 160 -16.88 -5.90 11.08
CA VAL A 160 -15.70 -6.50 10.45
C VAL A 160 -14.57 -6.65 11.48
N GLN A 161 -14.36 -5.66 12.36
CA GLN A 161 -13.38 -5.73 13.44
C GLN A 161 -13.70 -6.80 14.47
N GLU A 162 -14.95 -6.92 14.90
CA GLU A 162 -15.40 -8.01 15.78
C GLU A 162 -15.09 -9.37 15.17
N SER A 163 -15.36 -9.52 13.87
CA SER A 163 -15.07 -10.73 13.10
C SER A 163 -13.55 -11.00 13.01
N LEU A 164 -12.73 -9.97 12.81
CA LEU A 164 -11.28 -10.09 12.76
C LEU A 164 -10.64 -10.41 14.12
N ASN A 165 -11.26 -9.97 15.20
CA ASN A 165 -10.79 -10.17 16.58
C ASN A 165 -11.40 -11.41 17.25
N ALA A 166 -12.32 -12.11 16.57
CA ALA A 166 -12.96 -13.30 17.10
C ALA A 166 -11.92 -14.40 17.42
N PRO A 167 -12.10 -15.15 18.53
CA PRO A 167 -11.23 -16.27 18.88
C PRO A 167 -11.04 -17.24 17.71
N GLY A 168 -9.80 -17.66 17.47
CA GLY A 168 -9.43 -18.54 16.36
C GLY A 168 -9.17 -17.83 15.03
N THR A 169 -9.29 -16.49 14.95
CA THR A 169 -8.87 -15.74 13.77
C THR A 169 -7.35 -15.54 13.78
N MET A 170 -6.67 -15.91 12.69
CA MET A 170 -5.22 -15.70 12.56
C MET A 170 -4.88 -14.20 12.51
N PRO A 171 -3.87 -13.71 13.28
CA PRO A 171 -3.46 -12.30 13.25
C PRO A 171 -3.09 -11.80 11.84
N THR A 172 -2.60 -12.70 10.98
CA THR A 172 -2.27 -12.41 9.58
C THR A 172 -3.48 -12.02 8.73
N LEU A 173 -4.70 -12.48 9.07
CA LEU A 173 -5.94 -12.11 8.39
C LEU A 173 -6.34 -10.67 8.69
N ALA A 174 -6.25 -10.23 9.96
CA ALA A 174 -6.48 -8.84 10.32
C ALA A 174 -5.46 -7.93 9.63
N ASP A 175 -4.19 -8.29 9.68
CA ASP A 175 -3.12 -7.59 8.96
C ASP A 175 -3.38 -7.52 7.45
N GLY A 176 -3.83 -8.64 6.85
CA GLY A 176 -4.20 -8.73 5.43
C GLY A 176 -5.38 -7.82 5.08
N PHE A 177 -6.43 -7.83 5.89
CA PHE A 177 -7.61 -6.98 5.71
C PHE A 177 -7.22 -5.50 5.73
N TYR A 178 -6.56 -5.03 6.78
CA TYR A 178 -6.18 -3.61 6.87
C TYR A 178 -5.21 -3.18 5.78
N ARG A 179 -4.36 -4.09 5.29
CA ARG A 179 -3.54 -3.84 4.09
C ARG A 179 -4.41 -3.69 2.84
N SER A 180 -5.35 -4.60 2.61
CA SER A 180 -6.22 -4.61 1.43
C SER A 180 -7.10 -3.36 1.32
N GLN A 181 -7.47 -2.75 2.44
CA GLN A 181 -8.41 -1.64 2.47
C GLN A 181 -7.76 -0.25 2.43
N SER A 182 -6.44 -0.16 2.19
CA SER A 182 -5.70 1.11 2.10
C SER A 182 -5.82 2.04 3.32
N PHE A 183 -6.27 1.53 4.48
CA PHE A 183 -6.48 2.30 5.71
C PHE A 183 -5.21 2.72 6.46
N ARG A 184 -4.06 2.51 5.84
CA ARG A 184 -2.82 2.44 6.60
C ARG A 184 -2.15 3.78 6.83
N GLY A 185 -2.54 4.86 6.14
CA GLY A 185 -1.92 6.17 6.37
C GLY A 185 -0.40 6.11 6.33
N VAL A 186 0.26 7.14 6.87
CA VAL A 186 1.72 7.25 6.78
C VAL A 186 2.44 6.28 7.74
N VAL A 187 1.95 6.11 8.96
CA VAL A 187 2.66 5.32 10.00
C VAL A 187 2.63 3.82 9.70
N PRO A 188 1.48 3.18 9.52
CA PRO A 188 1.44 1.78 9.09
C PRO A 188 2.15 1.48 7.75
N LEU A 189 2.31 2.45 6.84
CA LEU A 189 3.21 2.29 5.69
C LEU A 189 4.66 2.07 6.17
N LEU A 190 5.18 2.97 7.01
CA LEU A 190 6.54 2.84 7.56
C LEU A 190 6.73 1.55 8.38
N GLN A 191 5.72 1.14 9.16
CA GLN A 191 5.73 -0.13 9.88
C GLN A 191 5.78 -1.34 8.94
N SER A 192 5.04 -1.29 7.83
CA SER A 192 5.06 -2.36 6.82
C SER A 192 6.45 -2.44 6.17
N MET A 193 7.08 -1.29 5.86
CA MET A 193 8.46 -1.26 5.37
C MET A 193 9.45 -1.84 6.39
N ALA A 194 9.32 -1.49 7.67
CA ALA A 194 10.17 -2.03 8.73
C ALA A 194 10.06 -3.56 8.88
N LYS A 195 8.88 -4.13 8.56
CA LYS A 195 8.60 -5.57 8.62
C LYS A 195 9.09 -6.30 7.37
N ASP A 196 8.82 -5.75 6.19
CA ASP A 196 8.98 -6.46 4.92
C ASP A 196 10.33 -6.16 4.23
N MET A 197 11.10 -5.17 4.72
CA MET A 197 12.34 -4.74 4.07
C MET A 197 13.56 -4.78 4.99
N THR A 198 14.72 -4.96 4.38
CA THR A 198 16.03 -4.76 5.00
C THR A 198 16.59 -3.41 4.57
N PHE A 199 16.84 -2.54 5.55
CA PHE A 199 17.45 -1.23 5.33
C PHE A 199 18.97 -1.37 5.31
N THR A 200 19.60 -0.94 4.23
CA THR A 200 21.00 -1.27 3.89
C THR A 200 21.92 -0.06 3.88
N LYS A 201 21.35 1.15 3.86
CA LYS A 201 22.12 2.38 3.82
C LYS A 201 21.33 3.56 4.36
N LEU A 202 21.96 4.35 5.22
CA LEU A 202 21.54 5.69 5.61
C LEU A 202 22.50 6.75 5.04
N LYS A 203 21.96 7.83 4.46
CA LYS A 203 22.74 9.01 4.06
C LYS A 203 21.96 10.30 4.24
N ASN A 204 22.68 11.42 4.30
CA ASN A 204 22.08 12.74 4.11
C ASN A 204 21.74 12.94 2.62
N ALA A 205 20.66 13.66 2.36
CA ALA A 205 20.23 14.04 1.03
C ALA A 205 19.56 15.42 1.07
N THR A 206 19.45 16.05 -0.09
CA THR A 206 18.64 17.26 -0.25
C THR A 206 17.62 17.00 -1.35
N TRP A 207 16.36 17.39 -1.13
CA TRP A 207 15.29 17.22 -2.11
C TRP A 207 14.28 18.36 -1.99
N LYS A 208 13.97 19.04 -3.11
CA LYS A 208 13.10 20.23 -3.14
C LYS A 208 13.41 21.25 -2.02
N LYS A 209 14.71 21.49 -1.76
CA LYS A 209 15.23 22.37 -0.69
C LYS A 209 15.01 21.88 0.75
N HIS A 210 14.52 20.65 0.95
CA HIS A 210 14.52 20.00 2.25
C HIS A 210 15.84 19.25 2.47
N ASP A 211 16.42 19.40 3.65
CA ASP A 211 17.50 18.53 4.13
C ASP A 211 16.87 17.26 4.70
N LEU A 212 17.22 16.10 4.15
CA LEU A 212 16.55 14.83 4.45
C LEU A 212 17.55 13.74 4.84
N TYR A 213 17.04 12.70 5.49
CA TYR A 213 17.66 11.39 5.51
C TYR A 213 17.13 10.57 4.33
N LYS A 214 18.04 10.01 3.52
CA LYS A 214 17.70 9.01 2.50
C LYS A 214 18.09 7.62 3.01
N LEU A 215 17.08 6.79 3.19
CA LEU A 215 17.20 5.39 3.57
C LEU A 215 17.08 4.55 2.29
N THR A 216 18.00 3.59 2.12
CA THR A 216 17.92 2.57 1.07
C THR A 216 17.47 1.27 1.69
N ALA A 217 16.52 0.60 1.05
CA ALA A 217 16.02 -0.69 1.48
C ALA A 217 15.85 -1.64 0.29
N VAL A 218 15.93 -2.93 0.58
CA VAL A 218 15.60 -4.04 -0.33
C VAL A 218 14.62 -4.95 0.38
N TRP A 219 13.93 -5.83 -0.35
CA TRP A 219 13.07 -6.83 0.30
C TRP A 219 13.86 -7.70 1.28
N SER A 220 13.24 -8.07 2.39
CA SER A 220 13.83 -9.05 3.30
C SER A 220 14.04 -10.39 2.59
N ALA A 221 14.89 -11.25 3.14
CA ALA A 221 15.13 -12.59 2.57
C ALA A 221 13.82 -13.39 2.47
N ASP A 222 12.95 -13.29 3.47
CA ASP A 222 11.68 -14.02 3.49
C ASP A 222 10.69 -13.49 2.46
N VAL A 223 10.63 -12.17 2.25
CA VAL A 223 9.80 -11.58 1.21
C VAL A 223 10.35 -11.95 -0.17
N SER A 224 11.66 -11.83 -0.37
CA SER A 224 12.32 -12.16 -1.63
C SER A 224 12.06 -13.59 -2.08
N LYS A 225 12.09 -14.57 -1.15
CA LYS A 225 11.74 -15.98 -1.42
C LYS A 225 10.29 -16.17 -1.88
N ARG A 226 9.37 -15.30 -1.46
CA ARG A 226 7.96 -15.36 -1.89
C ARG A 226 7.73 -14.66 -3.23
N LEU A 227 8.50 -13.63 -3.52
CA LEU A 227 8.38 -12.84 -4.75
C LEU A 227 9.07 -13.48 -5.96
N SER A 228 10.10 -14.28 -5.72
CA SER A 228 10.88 -14.94 -6.78
C SER A 228 11.12 -16.40 -6.42
N GLN A 229 10.79 -17.30 -7.34
CA GLN A 229 11.19 -18.69 -7.22
C GLN A 229 12.71 -18.83 -7.43
N PRO A 230 13.37 -19.77 -6.73
CA PRO A 230 14.79 -20.06 -6.98
C PRO A 230 15.05 -20.38 -8.45
N GLY A 231 16.07 -19.75 -9.05
CA GLY A 231 16.47 -19.96 -10.44
C GLY A 231 15.60 -19.25 -11.49
N GLN A 232 14.53 -18.55 -11.10
CA GLN A 232 13.76 -17.71 -12.01
C GLN A 232 14.29 -16.27 -12.01
N PRO A 233 14.18 -15.55 -13.15
CA PRO A 233 14.52 -14.14 -13.18
C PRO A 233 13.57 -13.34 -12.28
N TRP A 234 14.10 -12.28 -11.68
CA TRP A 234 13.29 -11.34 -10.90
C TRP A 234 12.20 -10.71 -11.78
N PRO A 235 10.93 -10.64 -11.35
CA PRO A 235 9.87 -10.22 -12.27
C PRO A 235 9.90 -8.71 -12.59
N ASN A 236 9.55 -8.36 -13.83
CA ASN A 236 9.67 -7.01 -14.46
C ASN A 236 8.71 -5.92 -13.93
N PHE A 237 8.03 -6.19 -12.82
CA PHE A 237 7.10 -5.26 -12.16
C PHE A 237 7.32 -5.25 -10.65
N VAL A 238 8.37 -5.95 -10.20
CA VAL A 238 8.68 -6.11 -8.80
C VAL A 238 9.84 -5.20 -8.45
N PRO A 239 9.63 -4.20 -7.58
CA PRO A 239 10.73 -3.37 -7.11
C PRO A 239 11.85 -4.24 -6.53
N ARG A 240 13.09 -3.87 -6.76
CA ARG A 240 14.26 -4.45 -6.09
C ARG A 240 14.73 -3.56 -4.96
N THR A 241 14.69 -2.25 -5.20
CA THR A 241 15.21 -1.24 -4.29
C THR A 241 14.12 -0.24 -3.97
N CYS A 242 14.08 0.17 -2.70
CA CYS A 242 13.25 1.24 -2.22
C CYS A 242 14.11 2.38 -1.66
N TYR A 243 13.74 3.62 -1.95
CA TYR A 243 14.31 4.79 -1.29
C TYR A 243 13.24 5.54 -0.52
N LEU A 244 13.48 5.71 0.78
CA LEU A 244 12.62 6.47 1.68
C LEU A 244 13.33 7.75 2.10
N TYR A 245 12.68 8.89 1.93
CA TYR A 245 13.21 10.20 2.24
C TYR A 245 12.46 10.78 3.44
N LEU A 246 13.15 10.89 4.58
CA LEU A 246 12.57 11.38 5.83
C LEU A 246 13.12 12.77 6.17
N GLY A 247 12.26 13.63 6.73
CA GLY A 247 12.64 14.89 7.34
C GLY A 247 13.66 14.70 8.48
N LYS A 248 14.26 15.80 8.92
CA LYS A 248 15.12 15.82 10.10
C LYS A 248 14.28 15.88 11.38
N GLU A 249 14.98 15.74 12.50
CA GLU A 249 14.39 15.88 13.84
C GLU A 249 13.85 17.29 14.11
N LYS A 250 14.43 18.31 13.48
CA LYS A 250 14.02 19.72 13.60
C LYS A 250 12.78 20.08 12.78
N ASP A 251 12.34 19.18 11.90
CA ASP A 251 11.20 19.45 11.02
C ASP A 251 9.89 19.28 11.81
N SER A 252 8.80 19.85 11.28
CA SER A 252 7.47 19.75 11.88
C SER A 252 6.50 19.13 10.85
N PRO A 253 6.06 17.87 11.03
CA PRO A 253 6.43 16.94 12.09
C PRO A 253 7.84 16.34 11.89
N PRO A 254 8.53 15.92 12.97
CA PRO A 254 9.85 15.35 12.88
C PRO A 254 9.82 14.02 12.12
N TYR A 255 10.84 13.79 11.27
CA TYR A 255 10.96 12.58 10.46
C TYR A 255 9.82 12.33 9.46
N TRP A 256 9.09 13.38 9.05
CA TRP A 256 8.03 13.25 8.05
C TRP A 256 8.54 12.58 6.76
N PRO A 257 7.85 11.57 6.20
CA PRO A 257 8.25 11.00 4.92
C PRO A 257 7.86 11.94 3.80
N HIS A 258 8.83 12.59 3.18
CA HIS A 258 8.59 13.48 2.06
C HIS A 258 8.38 12.72 0.75
N ARG A 259 9.08 11.61 0.58
CA ARG A 259 9.11 10.87 -0.68
C ARG A 259 9.43 9.39 -0.46
N LEU A 260 8.81 8.55 -1.27
CA LEU A 260 9.05 7.13 -1.37
C LEU A 260 9.25 6.78 -2.85
N GLU A 261 10.27 5.99 -3.16
CA GLU A 261 10.56 5.55 -4.52
C GLU A 261 10.78 4.05 -4.56
N TRP A 262 10.18 3.40 -5.55
CA TRP A 262 10.34 1.98 -5.83
C TRP A 262 11.00 1.80 -7.18
N TRP A 263 12.17 1.17 -7.18
CA TRP A 263 13.01 0.96 -8.36
C TRP A 263 13.13 -0.52 -8.66
N GLY A 264 13.06 -0.89 -9.93
CA GLY A 264 13.18 -2.28 -10.35
C GLY A 264 13.27 -2.44 -11.86
N PRO A 265 13.32 -3.68 -12.36
CA PRO A 265 13.45 -3.96 -13.77
C PRO A 265 12.18 -3.54 -14.53
N SER A 266 12.34 -2.94 -15.70
CA SER A 266 11.26 -2.60 -16.64
C SER A 266 11.44 -3.25 -18.02
N GLY A 267 12.30 -4.28 -18.10
CA GLY A 267 12.74 -4.87 -19.37
C GLY A 267 13.99 -4.20 -19.98
N GLN A 268 14.51 -3.14 -19.35
CA GLN A 268 15.82 -2.55 -19.67
C GLN A 268 16.95 -3.16 -18.83
N LYS A 269 18.21 -2.85 -19.19
CA LYS A 269 19.40 -3.36 -18.49
C LYS A 269 19.56 -2.78 -17.08
N GLU A 270 19.05 -1.56 -16.86
CA GLU A 270 19.13 -0.85 -15.58
C GLU A 270 17.76 -0.79 -14.91
N ASP A 271 17.76 -0.73 -13.57
CA ASP A 271 16.53 -0.54 -12.81
C ASP A 271 15.98 0.87 -13.09
N THR A 272 14.67 0.96 -13.32
CA THR A 272 13.95 2.22 -13.52
C THR A 272 13.01 2.51 -12.35
N LEU A 273 12.58 3.76 -12.22
CA LEU A 273 11.58 4.15 -11.23
C LEU A 273 10.21 3.59 -11.65
N LEU A 274 9.73 2.59 -10.90
CA LEU A 274 8.44 1.93 -11.15
C LEU A 274 7.29 2.67 -10.47
N MET A 275 7.56 3.26 -9.31
CA MET A 275 6.57 4.00 -8.55
C MET A 275 7.23 5.04 -7.67
N GLN A 276 6.57 6.18 -7.53
CA GLN A 276 6.93 7.21 -6.58
C GLN A 276 5.70 7.75 -5.85
N MET A 277 5.88 8.06 -4.57
CA MET A 277 4.90 8.76 -3.75
C MET A 277 5.54 9.96 -3.09
N GLU A 278 4.77 11.02 -2.91
CA GLU A 278 5.13 12.20 -2.14
C GLU A 278 4.03 12.52 -1.14
N PHE A 279 4.43 12.82 0.10
CA PHE A 279 3.52 13.31 1.14
C PHE A 279 3.90 14.76 1.43
N ARG A 280 3.04 15.68 1.00
CA ARG A 280 3.31 17.11 0.92
C ARG A 280 2.53 17.86 1.98
N ASP A 281 3.07 18.99 2.40
CA ASP A 281 2.40 19.95 3.29
C ASP A 281 1.77 19.28 4.54
N PRO A 282 2.53 18.52 5.36
CA PRO A 282 1.95 17.91 6.54
C PRO A 282 1.49 18.98 7.53
N TYR A 283 0.28 18.80 8.04
CA TYR A 283 -0.28 19.58 9.13
C TYR A 283 -0.77 18.63 10.22
N VAL A 284 -0.23 18.79 11.43
CA VAL A 284 -0.57 17.94 12.57
C VAL A 284 -1.12 18.78 13.71
N LEU A 285 -2.10 18.21 14.42
CA LEU A 285 -2.58 18.73 15.69
C LEU A 285 -2.40 17.66 16.77
N PRO A 286 -2.10 18.05 18.03
CA PRO A 286 -1.99 17.10 19.13
C PRO A 286 -3.34 16.42 19.42
N ALA A 287 -3.30 15.20 19.99
CA ALA A 287 -4.50 14.43 20.36
C ALA A 287 -5.40 15.16 21.35
N LYS A 288 -4.76 15.83 22.33
CA LYS A 288 -5.44 16.64 23.31
C LYS A 288 -5.92 17.95 22.69
N GLY A 289 -7.20 18.01 22.33
CA GLY A 289 -7.86 19.21 21.87
C GLY A 289 -9.17 18.93 21.14
N GLU A 290 -9.99 19.97 21.00
CA GLU A 290 -11.12 19.91 20.08
C GLU A 290 -10.61 20.02 18.64
N LEU A 291 -11.17 19.19 17.74
CA LEU A 291 -10.90 19.34 16.32
C LEU A 291 -11.41 20.71 15.85
N PRO A 292 -10.60 21.47 15.07
CA PRO A 292 -11.06 22.71 14.49
C PRO A 292 -12.39 22.55 13.74
N LYS A 293 -13.29 23.54 13.86
CA LYS A 293 -14.63 23.50 13.24
C LYS A 293 -14.62 23.16 11.75
N LYS A 294 -13.55 23.54 11.03
CA LYS A 294 -13.37 23.19 9.60
C LYS A 294 -13.38 21.68 9.32
N TYR A 295 -13.08 20.83 10.32
CA TYR A 295 -13.10 19.38 10.17
C TYR A 295 -14.38 18.71 10.71
N ALA A 296 -15.36 19.47 11.21
CA ALA A 296 -16.54 18.91 11.87
C ALA A 296 -17.31 17.92 10.97
N GLN A 297 -17.34 18.17 9.66
CA GLN A 297 -18.00 17.33 8.66
C GLN A 297 -17.04 16.55 7.78
N ALA A 298 -15.72 16.66 8.01
CA ALA A 298 -14.72 16.08 7.11
C ALA A 298 -14.78 14.55 7.05
N PHE A 299 -15.31 13.90 8.08
CA PHE A 299 -15.43 12.44 8.16
C PHE A 299 -16.86 11.94 7.94
N ALA A 300 -17.81 12.83 7.64
CA ALA A 300 -19.15 12.42 7.24
C ALA A 300 -19.18 12.19 5.73
N PHE A 301 -19.98 11.22 5.29
CA PHE A 301 -20.23 10.98 3.87
C PHE A 301 -21.73 10.94 3.62
N ASP A 302 -22.16 11.65 2.56
CA ASP A 302 -23.52 11.65 2.06
C ASP A 302 -23.49 11.19 0.59
N PRO A 303 -24.12 10.05 0.23
CA PRO A 303 -24.18 9.58 -1.16
C PRO A 303 -25.08 10.46 -2.05
N GLY A 304 -25.84 11.40 -1.46
CA GLY A 304 -26.78 12.26 -2.15
C GLY A 304 -27.86 11.44 -2.86
N LYS A 305 -27.99 11.63 -4.18
CA LYS A 305 -28.98 10.91 -5.00
C LYS A 305 -28.55 9.50 -5.40
N PHE A 306 -27.28 9.13 -5.21
CA PHE A 306 -26.75 7.85 -5.66
C PHE A 306 -27.01 6.76 -4.62
N LYS A 307 -27.19 5.52 -5.08
CA LYS A 307 -27.38 4.38 -4.19
C LYS A 307 -26.03 3.86 -3.71
N ALA A 308 -25.89 3.64 -2.41
CA ALA A 308 -24.75 2.95 -1.83
C ALA A 308 -25.06 1.46 -1.63
N GLU A 309 -24.17 0.59 -2.10
CA GLU A 309 -24.25 -0.84 -1.85
C GLU A 309 -23.60 -1.18 -0.49
N ASP A 310 -24.34 -1.84 0.40
CA ASP A 310 -23.78 -2.35 1.66
C ASP A 310 -23.15 -3.73 1.46
N ILE A 311 -21.82 -3.78 1.49
CA ILE A 311 -21.02 -4.98 1.26
C ILE A 311 -20.53 -5.63 2.56
N THR A 312 -21.09 -5.26 3.72
CA THR A 312 -20.69 -5.81 5.03
C THR A 312 -20.77 -7.33 5.04
N LYS A 313 -21.88 -7.91 4.56
CA LYS A 313 -22.06 -9.37 4.53
C LYS A 313 -21.01 -10.07 3.67
N GLN A 314 -20.62 -9.45 2.54
CA GLN A 314 -19.60 -10.00 1.66
C GLN A 314 -18.25 -10.10 2.38
N PHE A 315 -17.85 -9.06 3.12
CA PHE A 315 -16.62 -9.11 3.92
C PHE A 315 -16.67 -10.19 5.00
N LEU A 316 -17.79 -10.30 5.72
CA LEU A 316 -17.93 -11.30 6.78
C LEU A 316 -17.85 -12.73 6.24
N GLU A 317 -18.45 -13.01 5.08
CA GLU A 317 -18.35 -14.32 4.44
C GLU A 317 -16.94 -14.60 3.92
N GLN A 318 -16.25 -13.62 3.35
CA GLN A 318 -14.84 -13.77 2.95
C GLN A 318 -13.93 -14.10 4.15
N LEU A 319 -14.13 -13.43 5.29
CA LEU A 319 -13.38 -13.71 6.52
C LEU A 319 -13.69 -15.12 7.05
N LYS A 320 -14.96 -15.53 7.02
CA LYS A 320 -15.38 -16.88 7.40
C LYS A 320 -14.72 -17.94 6.50
N GLN A 321 -14.72 -17.73 5.19
CA GLN A 321 -14.06 -18.64 4.24
C GLN A 321 -12.55 -18.72 4.51
N ALA A 322 -11.90 -17.57 4.76
CA ALA A 322 -10.47 -17.52 5.04
C ALA A 322 -10.08 -18.22 6.36
N ARG A 323 -10.94 -18.21 7.39
CA ARG A 323 -10.75 -18.99 8.63
C ARG A 323 -10.86 -20.50 8.42
N ASN A 324 -11.73 -20.91 7.50
CA ASN A 324 -12.00 -22.31 7.24
C ASN A 324 -11.02 -22.93 6.23
N MET A 325 -10.15 -22.14 5.61
CA MET A 325 -9.09 -22.66 4.74
C MET A 325 -7.99 -23.31 5.59
N PRO A 326 -7.57 -24.55 5.26
CA PRO A 326 -6.44 -25.20 5.93
C PRO A 326 -5.19 -24.32 5.87
N SER A 327 -4.40 -24.27 6.94
CA SER A 327 -3.17 -23.46 7.02
C SER A 327 -2.14 -23.74 5.92
N GLN A 328 -2.31 -24.85 5.17
CA GLN A 328 -1.48 -25.23 4.02
C GLN A 328 -1.86 -24.55 2.70
N THR A 329 -3.03 -23.91 2.58
CA THR A 329 -3.48 -23.22 1.36
C THR A 329 -3.40 -21.70 1.45
N LEU A 330 -3.01 -21.14 2.60
CA LEU A 330 -2.73 -19.72 2.73
C LEU A 330 -1.28 -19.44 2.33
N PRO A 331 -1.01 -18.47 1.44
CA PRO A 331 0.36 -18.09 1.11
C PRO A 331 1.02 -17.50 2.36
N GLY A 332 1.86 -18.29 3.04
CA GLY A 332 2.61 -17.86 4.22
C GLY A 332 2.58 -18.80 5.43
N GLY A 333 1.93 -19.97 5.38
CA GLY A 333 2.01 -20.95 6.46
C GLY A 333 3.34 -21.72 6.46
N THR A 334 4.32 -21.29 7.25
CA THR A 334 5.48 -22.13 7.57
C THR A 334 5.02 -23.34 8.37
N LYS A 335 5.31 -24.55 7.89
CA LYS A 335 5.32 -25.75 8.73
C LYS A 335 6.45 -25.60 9.75
N SER A 336 6.13 -25.54 11.04
CA SER A 336 7.09 -25.94 12.06
C SER A 336 7.04 -27.46 12.21
N PRO A 337 8.19 -28.11 12.47
CA PRO A 337 8.30 -29.56 12.63
C PRO A 337 7.50 -30.10 13.81
#